data_AF-A0A091BKJ0-F1
#
_entry.id   AF-A0A091BKJ0-F1
#
_cell.length_a   1.000
_cell.length_b   1.000
_cell.length_c   1.000
_cell.angle_alpha   90.00
_cell.angle_beta   90.00
_cell.angle_gamma   90.00
#
_symmetry.space_group_name_H-M   'P 1'
#
loop_
_entity.id
_entity.type
_entity.pdbx_description
1 polymer ?
#
loop_
_entity_poly.entity_id
_entity_poly.type
_entity_poly.pdbx_seq_one_letter_code
_entity_poly.pdbx_strand_id
1 'polypeptide(L)'
;MTLRTRVYVDGFNLYYGCVRKTAYKWLDIRALAVHILATIRLDVDGVPATFALDPLAIKYFTAAILKNFARHQDSVPSQAAYHQALRGHLGPAVSLIEGYFAAEPARAHRHIKGRPARDCELVDIWKLVEKQSDVALALHAYSDALRGEVDHVVLVTNDTDVVPCLELIRTHTAAKIGLIVPTRDKQRPVNGDLSRRVDWVREHVLDDELASSQMPAMVRLDGKAVHKPLSWYPRPDLLAPLLAEAIRVKRSRGAALKWMHSPCAHLGGQCPIDMAQTDAGALALQAYMAQYAMDFGA
;
A
#
# COMPACT_ATOMS: atom_id res chain seq x y z
N MET A 1 19.00 -21.77 -9.46
CA MET A 1 19.15 -20.63 -10.41
C MET A 1 18.65 -19.37 -9.73
N THR A 2 19.27 -18.20 -9.94
CA THR A 2 18.79 -16.94 -9.33
C THR A 2 18.09 -16.09 -10.40
N LEU A 3 16.84 -15.68 -10.16
CA LEU A 3 16.03 -14.90 -11.09
C LEU A 3 16.03 -13.41 -10.71
N ARG A 4 16.42 -12.53 -11.64
CA ARG A 4 16.27 -11.07 -11.48
C ARG A 4 14.80 -10.71 -11.49
N THR A 5 14.29 -10.24 -10.36
CA THR A 5 12.87 -10.10 -10.07
C THR A 5 12.50 -8.63 -9.99
N ARG A 6 11.42 -8.24 -10.66
CA ARG A 6 10.77 -6.93 -10.49
C ARG A 6 9.28 -7.10 -10.21
N VAL A 7 8.77 -6.26 -9.33
CA VAL A 7 7.39 -6.29 -8.86
C VAL A 7 6.62 -5.11 -9.42
N TYR A 8 5.48 -5.39 -10.06
CA TYR A 8 4.61 -4.42 -10.71
C TYR A 8 3.32 -4.35 -9.91
N VAL A 9 3.08 -3.20 -9.28
CA VAL A 9 2.07 -3.07 -8.24
C VAL A 9 0.93 -2.22 -8.76
N ASP A 10 -0.25 -2.82 -8.85
CA ASP A 10 -1.50 -2.09 -9.03
C ASP A 10 -1.89 -1.45 -7.69
N GLY A 11 -1.70 -0.14 -7.58
CA GLY A 11 -1.89 0.60 -6.35
C GLY A 11 -3.33 0.63 -5.87
N PHE A 12 -4.32 0.59 -6.77
CA PHE A 12 -5.73 0.61 -6.38
C PHE A 12 -6.23 -0.78 -6.03
N ASN A 13 -5.83 -1.81 -6.76
CA ASN A 13 -6.14 -3.19 -6.39
C ASN A 13 -5.52 -3.53 -5.03
N LEU A 14 -4.27 -3.10 -4.79
CA LEU A 14 -3.64 -3.19 -3.47
C LEU A 14 -4.41 -2.43 -2.39
N TYR A 15 -4.74 -1.16 -2.65
CA TYR A 15 -5.45 -0.33 -1.68
C TYR A 15 -6.82 -0.93 -1.32
N TYR A 16 -7.68 -1.16 -2.31
CA TYR A 16 -9.04 -1.63 -2.09
C TYR A 16 -9.13 -3.09 -1.67
N GLY A 17 -8.20 -3.93 -2.11
CA GLY A 17 -8.16 -5.37 -1.82
C GLY A 17 -7.55 -5.71 -0.48
N CYS A 18 -6.53 -4.96 -0.06
CA CYS A 18 -5.69 -5.36 1.06
C CYS A 18 -5.72 -4.34 2.22
N VAL A 19 -5.40 -3.06 1.96
CA VAL A 19 -5.02 -2.13 3.05
C VAL A 19 -6.06 -1.08 3.44
N ARG A 20 -7.08 -0.78 2.61
CA ARG A 20 -8.01 0.36 2.78
C ARG A 20 -8.66 0.46 4.16
N LYS A 21 -9.09 -0.67 4.74
CA LYS A 21 -9.79 -0.74 6.03
C LYS A 21 -8.88 -1.28 7.14
N THR A 22 -7.61 -0.95 7.08
CA THR A 22 -6.59 -1.43 8.03
C THR A 22 -5.68 -0.27 8.47
N ALA A 23 -4.87 -0.51 9.50
CA ALA A 23 -3.79 0.39 9.91
C ALA A 23 -2.49 0.20 9.09
N TYR A 24 -2.50 -0.73 8.12
CA TYR A 24 -1.32 -1.17 7.36
C TYR A 24 -1.09 -0.40 6.06
N LYS A 25 -1.75 0.76 5.90
CA LYS A 25 -1.62 1.61 4.70
C LYS A 25 -0.21 2.20 4.54
N TRP A 26 0.61 2.27 5.59
CA TRP A 26 1.98 2.79 5.57
C TRP A 26 3.00 1.69 5.22
N LEU A 27 2.71 0.98 4.13
CA LEU A 27 3.35 -0.27 3.74
C LEU A 27 4.71 -0.01 3.05
N ASP A 28 5.73 -0.74 3.49
CA ASP A 28 6.96 -0.97 2.72
C ASP A 28 6.69 -2.13 1.75
N ILE A 29 6.34 -1.78 0.51
CA ILE A 29 5.98 -2.77 -0.50
C ILE A 29 7.17 -3.65 -0.88
N ARG A 30 8.40 -3.14 -0.76
CA ARG A 30 9.61 -3.93 -1.04
C ARG A 30 9.82 -4.96 0.06
N ALA A 31 9.67 -4.59 1.33
CA ALA A 31 9.73 -5.54 2.44
C ALA A 31 8.65 -6.61 2.32
N LEU A 32 7.42 -6.23 1.96
CA LEU A 32 6.34 -7.19 1.74
C LEU A 32 6.68 -8.18 0.62
N ALA A 33 7.18 -7.69 -0.51
CA ALA A 33 7.59 -8.53 -1.62
C ALA A 33 8.70 -9.51 -1.22
N VAL A 34 9.70 -9.05 -0.44
CA VAL A 34 10.77 -9.92 0.07
C VAL A 34 10.21 -11.03 0.95
N HIS A 35 9.31 -10.70 1.90
CA HIS A 35 8.69 -11.70 2.77
C HIS A 35 7.92 -12.75 1.96
N ILE A 36 7.07 -12.32 1.02
CA ILE A 36 6.28 -13.24 0.20
C ILE A 36 7.19 -14.13 -0.65
N LEU A 37 8.16 -13.54 -1.37
CA LEU A 37 9.06 -14.27 -2.26
C LEU A 37 9.90 -15.32 -1.52
N ALA A 38 10.25 -15.09 -0.25
CA ALA A 38 10.96 -16.06 0.58
C ALA A 38 10.13 -17.33 0.87
N THR A 39 8.80 -17.28 0.70
CA THR A 39 7.90 -18.43 0.90
C THR A 39 7.59 -19.18 -0.39
N ILE A 40 7.87 -18.58 -1.56
CA ILE A 40 7.55 -19.17 -2.85
C ILE A 40 8.57 -20.25 -3.21
N ARG A 41 8.06 -21.39 -3.70
CA ARG A 41 8.85 -22.46 -4.28
C ARG A 41 8.57 -22.52 -5.77
N LEU A 42 9.61 -22.40 -6.57
CA LEU A 42 9.54 -22.50 -8.02
C LEU A 42 10.76 -23.28 -8.51
N ASP A 43 10.53 -24.31 -9.32
CA ASP A 43 11.60 -25.03 -10.01
C ASP A 43 11.67 -24.57 -11.46
N VAL A 44 12.88 -24.29 -11.93
CA VAL A 44 13.16 -23.95 -13.33
C VAL A 44 14.11 -25.00 -13.86
N ASP A 45 13.64 -25.78 -14.84
CA ASP A 45 14.39 -26.87 -15.46
C ASP A 45 14.96 -27.89 -14.46
N GLY A 46 14.16 -28.22 -13.44
CA GLY A 46 14.54 -29.18 -12.39
C GLY A 46 15.48 -28.62 -11.32
N VAL A 47 15.76 -27.32 -11.34
CA VAL A 47 16.60 -26.65 -10.34
C VAL A 47 15.75 -25.65 -9.53
N PRO A 48 15.82 -25.68 -8.18
CA PRO A 48 15.17 -24.67 -7.36
C PRO A 48 15.64 -23.26 -7.71
N ALA A 49 14.67 -22.38 -7.95
CA ALA A 49 14.90 -20.98 -8.20
C ALA A 49 14.96 -20.19 -6.88
N THR A 50 15.83 -19.19 -6.85
CA THR A 50 15.84 -18.13 -5.84
C THR A 50 15.55 -16.79 -6.52
N PHE A 51 15.03 -15.83 -5.75
CA PHE A 51 14.62 -14.53 -6.28
C PHE A 51 15.56 -13.44 -5.78
N ALA A 52 16.15 -12.68 -6.70
CA ALA A 52 16.93 -11.49 -6.39
C ALA A 52 16.19 -10.27 -6.93
N LEU A 53 15.77 -9.35 -6.06
CA LEU A 53 15.13 -8.12 -6.50
C LEU A 53 16.13 -7.26 -7.30
N ASP A 54 15.70 -6.80 -8.46
CA ASP A 54 16.44 -5.86 -9.31
C ASP A 54 16.71 -4.53 -8.57
N PRO A 55 17.78 -3.77 -8.90
CA PRO A 55 18.00 -2.45 -8.30
C PRO A 55 16.79 -1.52 -8.39
N LEU A 56 16.02 -1.57 -9.49
CA LEU A 56 14.67 -1.03 -9.59
C LEU A 56 13.66 -2.14 -9.28
N ALA A 57 13.49 -2.44 -7.99
CA ALA A 57 12.71 -3.58 -7.52
C ALA A 57 11.20 -3.42 -7.76
N ILE A 58 10.66 -2.21 -7.59
CA ILE A 58 9.22 -1.94 -7.57
C ILE A 58 8.85 -0.91 -8.64
N LYS A 59 7.86 -1.23 -9.48
CA LYS A 59 7.13 -0.26 -10.30
C LYS A 59 5.70 -0.15 -9.76
N TYR A 60 5.34 1.00 -9.21
CA TYR A 60 4.07 1.25 -8.53
C TYR A 60 3.16 2.11 -9.39
N PHE A 61 2.03 1.54 -9.82
CA PHE A 61 1.07 2.17 -10.72
C PHE A 61 -0.10 2.73 -9.92
N THR A 62 -0.43 4.00 -10.13
CA THR A 62 -1.42 4.72 -9.31
C THR A 62 -1.93 5.96 -10.04
N ALA A 63 -2.88 6.68 -9.43
CA ALA A 63 -3.34 7.98 -9.88
C ALA A 63 -3.59 8.89 -8.66
N ALA A 64 -3.29 10.19 -8.81
CA ALA A 64 -3.50 11.15 -7.74
C ALA A 64 -4.99 11.35 -7.46
N ILE A 65 -5.40 11.24 -6.19
CA ILE A 65 -6.79 11.44 -5.78
C ILE A 65 -7.22 12.89 -6.08
N LEU A 66 -8.36 13.03 -6.76
CA LEU A 66 -8.95 14.34 -7.00
C LEU A 66 -9.59 14.89 -5.72
N LYS A 67 -9.19 16.10 -5.32
CA LYS A 67 -9.68 16.78 -4.10
C LYS A 67 -11.21 16.84 -4.00
N ASN A 68 -11.90 17.14 -5.10
CA ASN A 68 -13.36 17.27 -5.13
C ASN A 68 -14.09 15.92 -4.96
N PHE A 69 -13.38 14.81 -5.07
CA PHE A 69 -13.91 13.44 -4.93
C PHE A 69 -13.33 12.69 -3.73
N ALA A 70 -12.52 13.37 -2.92
CA ALA A 70 -11.93 12.81 -1.72
C ALA A 70 -13.02 12.51 -0.69
N ARG A 71 -13.02 11.30 -0.13
CA ARG A 71 -14.00 10.88 0.89
C ARG A 71 -13.75 11.52 2.26
N HIS A 72 -12.49 11.81 2.57
CA HIS A 72 -12.09 12.47 3.80
C HIS A 72 -11.12 13.61 3.48
N GLN A 73 -11.12 14.63 4.33
CA GLN A 73 -10.28 15.83 4.15
C GLN A 73 -8.79 15.51 4.05
N ASP A 74 -8.36 14.41 4.66
CA ASP A 74 -6.98 13.96 4.70
C ASP A 74 -6.60 12.96 3.58
N SER A 75 -7.52 12.58 2.69
CA SER A 75 -7.25 11.53 1.68
C SER A 75 -6.14 11.93 0.71
N VAL A 76 -6.23 13.14 0.15
CA VAL A 76 -5.21 13.69 -0.77
C VAL A 76 -3.85 13.85 -0.09
N PRO A 77 -3.73 14.55 1.07
CA PRO A 77 -2.43 14.68 1.72
C PRO A 77 -1.88 13.34 2.23
N SER A 78 -2.73 12.39 2.64
CA SER A 78 -2.27 11.06 3.07
C SER A 78 -1.69 10.24 1.92
N GLN A 79 -2.33 10.26 0.75
CA GLN A 79 -1.79 9.60 -0.44
C GLN A 79 -0.47 10.26 -0.87
N ALA A 80 -0.43 11.59 -0.91
CA ALA A 80 0.79 12.32 -1.25
C ALA A 80 1.93 11.98 -0.27
N ALA A 81 1.65 11.93 1.04
CA ALA A 81 2.62 11.52 2.05
C ALA A 81 3.12 10.09 1.81
N TYR A 82 2.23 9.15 1.45
CA TYR A 82 2.64 7.78 1.15
C TYR A 82 3.51 7.68 -0.10
N HIS A 83 3.16 8.38 -1.18
CA HIS A 83 3.97 8.41 -2.41
C HIS A 83 5.34 9.05 -2.16
N GLN A 84 5.40 10.13 -1.39
CA GLN A 84 6.67 10.73 -0.95
C GLN A 84 7.47 9.76 -0.07
N ALA A 85 6.79 9.04 0.82
CA ALA A 85 7.45 8.08 1.69
C ALA A 85 8.05 6.90 0.95
N LEU A 86 7.33 6.35 -0.04
CA LEU A 86 7.89 5.32 -0.94
C LEU A 86 9.15 5.82 -1.64
N ARG A 87 9.11 7.02 -2.25
CA ARG A 87 10.28 7.61 -2.91
C ARG A 87 11.45 7.82 -1.95
N GLY A 88 11.19 8.33 -0.74
CA GLY A 88 12.24 8.61 0.24
C GLY A 88 12.83 7.35 0.90
N HIS A 89 11.99 6.35 1.18
CA HIS A 89 12.39 5.11 1.87
C HIS A 89 13.06 4.11 0.94
N LEU A 90 12.55 3.97 -0.29
CA LEU A 90 13.05 2.99 -1.26
C LEU A 90 14.04 3.59 -2.26
N GLY A 91 14.07 4.91 -2.42
CA GLY A 91 14.99 5.59 -3.32
C GLY A 91 14.94 5.02 -4.75
N PRO A 92 16.07 4.60 -5.33
CA PRO A 92 16.11 4.06 -6.69
C PRO A 92 15.40 2.70 -6.84
N ALA A 93 15.06 2.03 -5.74
CA ALA A 93 14.35 0.76 -5.76
C ALA A 93 12.86 0.85 -6.07
N VAL A 94 12.31 2.07 -6.23
CA VAL A 94 10.92 2.28 -6.60
C VAL A 94 10.79 3.30 -7.73
N SER A 95 9.90 3.02 -8.67
CA SER A 95 9.40 4.00 -9.64
C SER A 95 7.88 4.12 -9.49
N LEU A 96 7.38 5.34 -9.28
CA LEU A 96 5.94 5.62 -9.24
C LEU A 96 5.51 6.10 -10.62
N ILE A 97 4.57 5.37 -11.23
CA ILE A 97 4.06 5.64 -12.57
C ILE A 97 2.60 6.07 -12.39
N GLU A 98 2.37 7.36 -12.61
CA GLU A 98 1.10 8.01 -12.33
C GLU A 98 0.25 8.14 -13.60
N GLY A 99 -0.92 7.48 -13.60
CA GLY A 99 -2.02 7.82 -14.48
C GLY A 99 -2.81 9.01 -13.95
N TYR A 100 -4.07 9.13 -14.36
CA TYR A 100 -4.94 10.21 -13.90
C TYR A 100 -6.39 9.76 -13.77
N PHE A 101 -7.18 10.53 -13.02
CA PHE A 101 -8.63 10.37 -12.99
C PHE A 101 -9.28 11.34 -13.96
N ALA A 102 -10.10 10.81 -14.86
CA ALA A 102 -11.08 11.58 -15.61
C ALA A 102 -12.37 11.69 -14.77
N ALA A 103 -12.83 12.91 -14.54
CA ALA A 103 -14.06 13.20 -13.83
C ALA A 103 -14.97 14.06 -14.70
N GLU A 104 -16.14 13.54 -15.05
CA GLU A 104 -17.11 14.24 -15.90
C GLU A 104 -18.54 14.02 -15.38
N PRO A 105 -19.45 15.01 -15.54
CA PRO A 105 -20.88 14.75 -15.40
C PRO A 105 -21.33 13.71 -16.41
N ALA A 106 -22.13 12.75 -15.99
CA ALA A 106 -22.69 11.72 -16.84
C ALA A 106 -24.09 11.32 -16.38
N ARG A 107 -24.81 10.57 -17.21
CA ARG A 107 -26.08 9.95 -16.84
C ARG A 107 -25.91 8.44 -16.79
N ALA A 108 -26.41 7.82 -15.72
CA ALA A 108 -26.41 6.36 -15.57
C ALA A 108 -27.76 5.87 -15.06
N HIS A 109 -28.12 4.64 -15.41
CA HIS A 109 -29.34 4.02 -14.89
C HIS A 109 -29.21 3.79 -13.38
N ARG A 110 -30.20 4.25 -12.61
CA ARG A 110 -30.27 3.94 -11.18
C ARG A 110 -30.34 2.43 -11.00
N HIS A 111 -29.48 1.89 -10.15
CA HIS A 111 -29.55 0.47 -9.81
C HIS A 111 -30.81 0.17 -8.96
N ILE A 112 -31.72 -0.63 -9.50
CA ILE A 112 -32.92 -1.12 -8.81
C ILE A 112 -32.90 -2.64 -8.83
N LYS A 113 -32.84 -3.27 -7.65
CA LYS A 113 -32.72 -4.72 -7.51
C LYS A 113 -33.89 -5.42 -8.21
N GLY A 114 -33.59 -6.42 -9.04
CA GLY A 114 -34.59 -7.23 -9.75
C GLY A 114 -35.14 -6.59 -11.04
N ARG A 115 -34.65 -5.40 -11.43
CA ARG A 115 -35.05 -4.73 -12.66
C ARG A 115 -33.86 -4.60 -13.63
N PRO A 116 -34.03 -4.89 -14.93
CA PRO A 116 -33.00 -4.65 -15.92
C PRO A 116 -32.63 -3.16 -16.00
N ALA A 117 -31.34 -2.85 -16.20
CA ALA A 117 -30.86 -1.47 -16.25
C ALA A 117 -31.63 -0.59 -17.25
N ARG A 118 -31.94 -1.13 -18.43
CA ARG A 118 -32.72 -0.43 -19.48
C ARG A 118 -34.10 0.05 -19.04
N ASP A 119 -34.69 -0.57 -18.02
CA ASP A 119 -36.03 -0.25 -17.50
C ASP A 119 -35.96 0.66 -16.26
N CYS A 120 -34.75 1.03 -15.83
CA CYS A 120 -34.51 1.94 -14.71
C CYS A 120 -34.36 3.39 -15.18
N GLU A 121 -34.74 4.34 -14.33
CA GLU A 121 -34.57 5.76 -14.60
C GLU A 121 -33.09 6.16 -14.72
N LEU A 122 -32.81 7.16 -15.58
CA LEU A 122 -31.49 7.77 -15.71
C LEU A 122 -31.32 8.89 -14.68
N VAL A 123 -30.25 8.82 -13.89
CA VAL A 123 -29.87 9.84 -12.90
C VAL A 123 -28.55 10.51 -13.27
N ASP A 124 -28.42 11.79 -12.91
CA ASP A 124 -27.15 12.52 -13.06
C ASP A 124 -26.15 12.04 -12.01
N ILE A 125 -24.92 11.77 -12.46
CA ILE A 125 -23.82 11.29 -11.65
C ILE A 125 -22.54 12.04 -12.00
N TRP A 126 -21.59 12.01 -11.08
CA TRP A 126 -20.19 12.20 -11.43
C TRP A 126 -19.57 10.85 -11.80
N LYS A 127 -19.12 10.73 -13.04
CA LYS A 127 -18.37 9.55 -13.50
C LYS A 127 -16.89 9.80 -13.27
N LEU A 128 -16.32 9.08 -12.32
CA LEU A 128 -14.90 9.11 -12.00
C LEU A 128 -14.25 7.83 -12.53
N VAL A 129 -13.30 7.96 -13.46
CA VAL A 129 -12.64 6.83 -14.11
C VAL A 129 -11.13 7.01 -14.04
N GLU A 130 -10.45 6.02 -13.51
CA GLU A 130 -8.99 5.93 -13.60
C GLU A 130 -8.56 5.63 -15.04
N LYS A 131 -7.48 6.26 -15.48
CA LYS A 131 -6.95 6.13 -16.82
C LYS A 131 -5.45 5.84 -16.78
N GLN A 132 -4.99 5.11 -17.80
CA GLN A 132 -3.59 4.81 -18.14
C GLN A 132 -2.84 3.87 -17.19
N SER A 133 -3.16 3.77 -15.91
CA SER A 133 -2.42 2.94 -14.95
C SER A 133 -2.34 1.46 -15.34
N ASP A 134 -3.47 0.82 -15.68
CA ASP A 134 -3.51 -0.60 -16.05
C ASP A 134 -2.74 -0.89 -17.34
N VAL A 135 -2.91 -0.01 -18.33
CA VAL A 135 -2.20 -0.09 -19.61
C VAL A 135 -0.70 0.11 -19.40
N ALA A 136 -0.30 1.08 -18.57
CA ALA A 136 1.10 1.31 -18.24
C ALA A 136 1.69 0.10 -17.51
N LEU A 137 0.97 -0.49 -16.56
CA LEU A 137 1.40 -1.69 -15.84
C LEU A 137 1.70 -2.83 -16.82
N ALA A 138 0.74 -3.13 -17.70
CA ALA A 138 0.89 -4.16 -18.72
C ALA A 138 2.08 -3.89 -19.66
N LEU A 139 2.22 -2.66 -20.16
CA LEU A 139 3.29 -2.30 -21.09
C LEU A 139 4.67 -2.34 -20.45
N HIS A 140 4.79 -1.87 -19.20
CA HIS A 140 6.06 -1.93 -18.48
C HIS A 140 6.47 -3.36 -18.14
N ALA A 141 5.55 -4.18 -17.64
CA ALA A 141 5.84 -5.59 -17.33
C ALA A 141 6.27 -6.36 -18.57
N TYR A 142 5.51 -6.24 -19.66
CA TYR A 142 5.85 -6.88 -20.92
C TYR A 142 7.17 -6.37 -21.49
N SER A 143 7.36 -5.05 -21.51
CA SER A 143 8.54 -4.46 -22.14
C SER A 143 9.83 -4.77 -21.39
N ASP A 144 9.81 -4.80 -20.06
CA ASP A 144 10.99 -5.15 -19.25
C ASP A 144 11.38 -6.63 -19.46
N ALA A 145 10.39 -7.53 -19.52
CA ALA A 145 10.60 -8.94 -19.80
C ALA A 145 11.14 -9.16 -21.23
N LEU A 146 10.54 -8.49 -22.22
CA LEU A 146 10.93 -8.60 -23.63
C LEU A 146 12.36 -8.11 -23.87
N ARG A 147 12.79 -7.07 -23.15
CA ARG A 147 14.17 -6.56 -23.22
C ARG A 147 15.16 -7.41 -22.42
N GLY A 148 14.71 -8.44 -21.70
CA GLY A 148 15.57 -9.25 -20.84
C GLY A 148 16.14 -8.46 -19.65
N GLU A 149 15.49 -7.37 -19.24
CA GLU A 149 15.89 -6.61 -18.05
C GLU A 149 15.67 -7.43 -16.77
N VAL A 150 14.64 -8.30 -16.80
CA VAL A 150 14.24 -9.15 -15.68
C VAL A 150 13.99 -10.57 -16.18
N ASP A 151 14.25 -11.54 -15.31
CA ASP A 151 13.99 -12.96 -15.56
C ASP A 151 12.67 -13.41 -14.90
N HIS A 152 12.12 -12.57 -14.03
CA HIS A 152 10.92 -12.84 -13.25
C HIS A 152 10.08 -11.57 -13.05
N VAL A 153 8.85 -11.61 -13.54
CA VAL A 153 7.84 -10.56 -13.43
C VAL A 153 6.85 -10.96 -12.35
N VAL A 154 6.69 -10.12 -11.33
CA VAL A 154 5.68 -10.35 -10.27
C VAL A 154 4.61 -9.28 -10.35
N LEU A 155 3.38 -9.66 -10.68
CA LEU A 155 2.24 -8.73 -10.68
C LEU A 155 1.53 -8.77 -9.32
N VAL A 156 1.25 -7.60 -8.75
CA VAL A 156 0.42 -7.46 -7.55
C VAL A 156 -0.93 -6.89 -7.97
N THR A 157 -1.85 -7.76 -8.38
CA THR A 157 -3.20 -7.41 -8.81
C THR A 157 -4.13 -8.63 -8.76
N ASN A 158 -5.44 -8.39 -8.83
CA ASN A 158 -6.46 -9.40 -9.10
C ASN A 158 -7.37 -8.97 -10.26
N ASP A 159 -6.95 -7.96 -11.03
CA ASP A 159 -7.67 -7.49 -12.21
C ASP A 159 -7.39 -8.40 -13.40
N THR A 160 -8.43 -8.79 -14.14
CA THR A 160 -8.30 -9.61 -15.34
C THR A 160 -7.80 -8.83 -16.55
N ASP A 161 -7.79 -7.51 -16.51
CA ASP A 161 -7.35 -6.69 -17.63
C ASP A 161 -5.85 -6.89 -17.97
N VAL A 162 -5.06 -7.49 -17.05
CA VAL A 162 -3.65 -7.86 -17.32
C VAL A 162 -3.49 -9.20 -18.06
N VAL A 163 -4.56 -9.97 -18.28
CA VAL A 163 -4.48 -11.28 -18.96
C VAL A 163 -3.76 -11.21 -20.32
N PRO A 164 -4.03 -10.25 -21.21
CA PRO A 164 -3.30 -10.14 -22.48
C PRO A 164 -1.79 -9.90 -22.29
N CYS A 165 -1.39 -9.16 -21.25
CA CYS A 165 0.02 -8.96 -20.91
C CYS A 165 0.68 -10.29 -20.50
N LEU A 166 0.03 -11.07 -19.65
CA LEU A 166 0.51 -12.39 -19.22
C LEU A 166 0.74 -13.32 -20.43
N GLU A 167 -0.22 -13.36 -21.36
CA GLU A 167 -0.12 -14.17 -22.58
C GLU A 167 1.07 -13.75 -23.46
N LEU A 168 1.27 -12.45 -23.63
CA LEU A 168 2.40 -11.92 -24.40
C LEU A 168 3.76 -12.21 -23.74
N ILE A 169 3.88 -12.06 -22.41
CA ILE A 169 5.12 -12.39 -21.69
C ILE A 169 5.46 -13.88 -21.86
N ARG A 170 4.48 -14.77 -21.70
CA ARG A 170 4.69 -16.22 -21.87
C ARG A 170 5.06 -16.60 -23.30
N THR A 171 4.47 -15.93 -24.28
CA THR A 171 4.67 -16.28 -25.70
C THR A 171 5.99 -15.76 -26.24
N HIS A 172 6.43 -14.57 -25.81
CA HIS A 172 7.55 -13.87 -26.43
C HIS A 172 8.80 -13.76 -25.55
N THR A 173 8.77 -14.28 -24.33
CA THR A 173 9.89 -14.16 -23.38
C THR A 173 10.10 -15.45 -22.61
N ALA A 174 11.30 -15.62 -22.04
CA ALA A 174 11.59 -16.71 -21.10
C ALA A 174 11.29 -16.34 -19.64
N ALA A 175 10.80 -15.12 -19.37
CA ALA A 175 10.59 -14.63 -18.02
C ALA A 175 9.52 -15.45 -17.30
N LYS A 176 9.80 -15.80 -16.05
CA LYS A 176 8.81 -16.41 -15.16
C LYS A 176 7.83 -15.37 -14.68
N ILE A 177 6.61 -15.79 -14.37
CA ILE A 177 5.55 -14.90 -13.94
C ILE A 177 5.00 -15.34 -12.58
N GLY A 178 5.06 -14.43 -11.62
CA GLY A 178 4.41 -14.54 -10.32
C GLY A 178 3.18 -13.65 -10.22
N LEU A 179 2.17 -14.12 -9.49
CA LEU A 179 0.99 -13.32 -9.15
C LEU A 179 0.84 -13.25 -7.64
N ILE A 180 0.76 -12.03 -7.11
CA ILE A 180 0.33 -11.77 -5.74
C ILE A 180 -1.06 -11.16 -5.81
N VAL A 181 -2.07 -11.89 -5.36
CA VAL A 181 -3.44 -11.37 -5.26
C VAL A 181 -3.50 -10.50 -4.01
N PRO A 182 -3.71 -9.17 -4.13
CA PRO A 182 -3.64 -8.28 -2.99
C PRO A 182 -4.98 -8.29 -2.24
N THR A 183 -5.28 -9.42 -1.61
CA THR A 183 -6.41 -9.59 -0.70
C THR A 183 -5.94 -10.16 0.62
N ARG A 184 -6.72 -9.99 1.67
CA ARG A 184 -6.48 -10.66 2.95
C ARG A 184 -7.20 -12.00 2.98
N ASP A 185 -6.78 -12.90 3.86
CA ASP A 185 -7.27 -14.28 3.91
C ASP A 185 -8.80 -14.38 3.76
N LYS A 186 -9.24 -15.22 2.82
CA LYS A 186 -10.64 -15.54 2.48
C LYS A 186 -11.56 -14.35 2.14
N GLN A 187 -11.02 -13.16 1.84
CA GLN A 187 -11.88 -12.01 1.48
C GLN A 187 -12.27 -11.99 0.01
N ARG A 188 -11.39 -12.45 -0.89
CA ARG A 188 -11.66 -12.53 -2.34
C ARG A 188 -11.01 -13.77 -2.94
N PRO A 189 -11.72 -14.53 -3.79
CA PRO A 189 -11.10 -15.62 -4.53
C PRO A 189 -10.11 -15.09 -5.56
N VAL A 190 -9.09 -15.89 -5.85
CA VAL A 190 -8.20 -15.69 -7.00
C VAL A 190 -9.00 -15.82 -8.28
N ASN A 191 -8.76 -14.94 -9.25
CA ASN A 191 -9.36 -15.11 -10.56
C ASN A 191 -8.76 -16.31 -11.30
N GLY A 192 -9.61 -17.28 -11.69
CA GLY A 192 -9.19 -18.49 -12.38
C GLY A 192 -8.44 -18.22 -13.69
N ASP A 193 -8.76 -17.15 -14.42
CA ASP A 193 -8.06 -16.80 -15.65
C ASP A 193 -6.63 -16.31 -15.43
N LEU A 194 -6.38 -15.62 -14.32
CA LEU A 194 -5.04 -15.18 -13.95
C LEU A 194 -4.18 -16.38 -13.52
N SER A 195 -4.70 -17.22 -12.62
CA SER A 195 -3.94 -18.33 -12.03
C SER A 195 -3.39 -19.33 -13.05
N ARG A 196 -4.11 -19.56 -14.16
CA ARG A 196 -3.69 -20.49 -15.24
C ARG A 196 -2.55 -19.96 -16.11
N ARG A 197 -2.22 -18.67 -16.00
CA ARG A 197 -1.28 -17.96 -16.90
C ARG A 197 -0.01 -17.52 -16.19
N VAL A 198 0.23 -18.00 -14.97
CA VAL A 198 1.41 -17.66 -14.17
C VAL A 198 2.08 -18.92 -13.64
N ASP A 199 3.36 -18.82 -13.31
CA ASP A 199 4.15 -19.95 -12.82
C ASP A 199 3.93 -20.20 -11.32
N TRP A 200 3.50 -19.19 -10.56
CA TRP A 200 3.05 -19.34 -9.18
C TRP A 200 2.05 -18.24 -8.79
N VAL A 201 1.23 -18.55 -7.79
CA VAL A 201 0.24 -17.63 -7.22
C VAL A 201 0.40 -17.57 -5.71
N ARG A 202 0.45 -16.35 -5.16
CA ARG A 202 0.17 -16.06 -3.76
C ARG A 202 -1.28 -15.57 -3.67
N GLU A 203 -2.14 -16.41 -3.11
CA GLU A 203 -3.60 -16.17 -3.14
C GLU A 203 -4.07 -15.05 -2.21
N HIS A 204 -3.29 -14.73 -1.18
CA HIS A 204 -3.58 -13.68 -0.21
C HIS A 204 -2.31 -13.20 0.50
N VAL A 205 -2.43 -12.05 1.17
CA VAL A 205 -1.41 -11.48 2.05
C VAL A 205 -1.87 -11.63 3.49
N LEU A 206 -0.98 -12.09 4.37
CA LEU A 206 -1.26 -12.29 5.79
C LEU A 206 -1.18 -10.97 6.56
N ASP A 207 -1.97 -10.84 7.62
CA ASP A 207 -1.93 -9.65 8.48
C ASP A 207 -0.54 -9.47 9.15
N ASP A 208 0.14 -10.57 9.49
CA ASP A 208 1.51 -10.52 10.04
C ASP A 208 2.55 -10.04 9.02
N GLU A 209 2.38 -10.38 7.73
CA GLU A 209 3.21 -9.87 6.64
C GLU A 209 3.00 -8.36 6.49
N LEU A 210 1.74 -7.90 6.52
CA LEU A 210 1.41 -6.48 6.48
C LEU A 210 1.96 -5.72 7.69
N ALA A 211 1.83 -6.28 8.89
CA ALA A 211 2.29 -5.67 10.13
C ALA A 211 3.82 -5.56 10.18
N SER A 212 4.53 -6.59 9.74
CA SER A 212 6.01 -6.62 9.71
C SER A 212 6.62 -5.85 8.53
N SER A 213 5.84 -5.52 7.50
CA SER A 213 6.28 -4.75 6.34
C SER A 213 5.81 -3.30 6.37
N GLN A 214 5.76 -2.65 7.54
CA GLN A 214 5.47 -1.21 7.63
C GLN A 214 6.76 -0.38 7.46
N MET A 215 6.67 0.74 6.75
CA MET A 215 7.76 1.72 6.73
C MET A 215 7.95 2.33 8.13
N PRO A 216 9.14 2.88 8.43
CA PRO A 216 9.31 3.72 9.61
C PRO A 216 8.26 4.83 9.66
N ALA A 217 7.80 5.18 10.87
CA ALA A 217 6.76 6.20 11.05
C ALA A 217 7.14 7.60 10.55
N MET A 218 8.44 7.84 10.34
CA MET A 218 8.98 9.00 9.65
C MET A 218 10.07 8.54 8.68
N VAL A 219 9.99 9.03 7.45
CA VAL A 219 11.00 8.83 6.43
C VAL A 219 11.46 10.20 5.91
N ARG A 220 12.61 10.24 5.26
CA ARG A 220 13.15 11.49 4.68
C ARG A 220 13.10 11.44 3.16
N LEU A 221 12.68 12.54 2.55
CA LEU A 221 12.78 12.79 1.11
C LEU A 221 13.39 14.18 0.92
N ASP A 222 14.52 14.27 0.23
CA ASP A 222 15.24 15.53 -0.04
C ASP A 222 15.44 16.39 1.22
N GLY A 223 15.82 15.73 2.32
CA GLY A 223 16.03 16.38 3.61
C GLY A 223 14.77 16.71 4.41
N LYS A 224 13.57 16.59 3.82
CA LYS A 224 12.28 16.86 4.48
C LYS A 224 11.70 15.60 5.13
N ALA A 225 11.12 15.76 6.32
CA ALA A 225 10.46 14.67 7.04
C ALA A 225 9.05 14.43 6.49
N VAL A 226 8.75 13.17 6.19
CA VAL A 226 7.44 12.69 5.77
C VAL A 226 6.95 11.71 6.82
N HIS A 227 5.80 12.01 7.44
CA HIS A 227 5.27 11.25 8.56
C HIS A 227 4.08 10.38 8.15
N LYS A 228 3.95 9.20 8.78
CA LYS A 228 2.74 8.37 8.70
C LYS A 228 1.50 9.21 9.05
N PRO A 229 0.47 9.26 8.19
CA PRO A 229 -0.76 9.99 8.48
C PRO A 229 -1.42 9.51 9.77
N LEU A 230 -1.97 10.45 10.55
CA LEU A 230 -2.60 10.16 11.84
C LEU A 230 -3.77 9.18 11.70
N SER A 231 -4.59 9.35 10.66
CA SER A 231 -5.74 8.48 10.33
C SER A 231 -5.35 7.08 9.86
N TRP A 232 -4.06 6.77 9.77
CA TRP A 232 -3.54 5.45 9.39
C TRP A 232 -3.03 4.66 10.59
N TYR A 233 -3.12 5.21 11.81
CA TYR A 233 -2.92 4.46 13.05
C TYR A 233 -4.21 3.69 13.44
N PRO A 234 -4.11 2.63 14.27
CA PRO A 234 -5.27 1.81 14.63
C PRO A 234 -6.40 2.57 15.35
N ARG A 235 -6.04 3.47 16.28
CA ARG A 235 -6.96 4.29 17.08
C ARG A 235 -6.64 5.77 16.92
N PRO A 236 -6.96 6.38 15.76
CA PRO A 236 -6.67 7.80 15.52
C PRO A 236 -7.47 8.71 16.45
N ASP A 237 -8.63 8.25 16.92
CA ASP A 237 -9.49 8.88 17.92
C ASP A 237 -8.78 9.03 19.27
N LEU A 238 -8.06 8.01 19.73
CA LEU A 238 -7.26 8.07 20.97
C LEU A 238 -5.94 8.81 20.75
N LEU A 239 -5.30 8.60 19.61
CA LEU A 239 -3.98 9.16 19.34
C LEU A 239 -4.00 10.68 19.11
N ALA A 240 -5.06 11.22 18.51
CA ALA A 240 -5.16 12.65 18.22
C ALA A 240 -4.97 13.56 19.45
N PRO A 241 -5.72 13.40 20.57
CA PRO A 241 -5.53 14.24 21.76
C PRO A 241 -4.16 14.03 22.41
N LEU A 242 -3.66 12.78 22.46
CA LEU A 242 -2.35 12.46 23.02
C LEU A 242 -1.22 13.14 22.23
N LEU A 243 -1.29 13.11 20.89
CA LEU A 243 -0.31 13.77 20.05
C LEU A 243 -0.37 15.29 20.20
N ALA A 244 -1.57 15.88 20.35
CA ALA A 244 -1.71 17.32 20.59
C ALA A 244 -1.01 17.74 21.88
N GLU A 245 -1.20 16.99 22.96
CA GLU A 245 -0.52 17.25 24.24
C GLU A 245 0.99 17.02 24.14
N ALA A 246 1.42 15.97 23.45
CA ALA A 246 2.84 15.73 23.21
C ALA A 246 3.49 16.88 22.41
N ILE A 247 2.78 17.45 21.43
CA ILE A 247 3.24 18.62 20.67
C ILE A 247 3.38 19.84 21.57
N ARG A 248 2.40 20.09 22.44
CA ARG A 248 2.43 21.19 23.42
C ARG A 248 3.71 21.10 24.28
N VAL A 249 3.99 19.94 24.85
CA VAL A 249 5.15 19.71 25.73
C VAL A 249 6.48 19.70 24.95
N LYS A 250 6.54 19.04 23.79
CA LYS A 250 7.78 18.91 22.99
C LYS A 250 8.03 20.08 22.04
N ARG A 251 7.13 21.07 21.98
CA ARG A 251 7.19 22.30 21.19
C ARG A 251 7.27 22.12 19.66
N SER A 252 7.25 20.88 19.16
CA SER A 252 7.19 20.59 17.73
C SER A 252 6.61 19.21 17.46
N ARG A 253 5.95 19.06 16.30
CA ARG A 253 5.39 17.77 15.84
C ARG A 253 6.46 16.70 15.65
N GLY A 254 7.62 17.06 15.10
CA GLY A 254 8.73 16.12 14.90
C GLY A 254 9.26 15.56 16.22
N ALA A 255 9.49 16.43 17.22
CA ALA A 255 9.96 16.00 18.54
C ALA A 255 8.91 15.18 19.30
N ALA A 256 7.63 15.56 19.19
CA ALA A 256 6.52 14.79 19.76
C ALA A 256 6.47 13.38 19.16
N LEU A 257 6.43 13.26 17.83
CA LEU A 257 6.40 11.95 17.17
C LEU A 257 7.66 11.12 17.45
N LYS A 258 8.84 11.74 17.50
CA LYS A 258 10.06 11.05 17.91
C LYS A 258 9.92 10.43 19.30
N TRP A 259 9.41 11.20 20.27
CA TRP A 259 9.17 10.69 21.62
C TRP A 259 8.09 9.60 21.65
N MET A 260 6.99 9.76 20.92
CA MET A 260 5.92 8.76 20.88
C MET A 260 6.38 7.41 20.34
N HIS A 261 7.33 7.43 19.39
CA HIS A 261 7.92 6.23 18.78
C HIS A 261 9.20 5.75 19.48
N SER A 262 9.53 6.29 20.66
CA SER A 262 10.72 5.88 21.43
C SER A 262 10.31 5.18 22.74
N PRO A 263 11.06 4.14 23.16
CA PRO A 263 10.90 3.55 24.49
C PRO A 263 11.05 4.61 25.59
N CYS A 264 10.12 4.62 26.55
CA CYS A 264 10.15 5.55 27.66
C CYS A 264 10.36 4.82 28.99
N ALA A 265 11.44 5.14 29.70
CA ALA A 265 11.76 4.50 30.98
C ALA A 265 10.64 4.69 32.03
N HIS A 266 10.02 5.88 32.08
CA HIS A 266 8.89 6.17 32.97
C HIS A 266 7.61 5.41 32.62
N LEU A 267 7.54 4.80 31.44
CA LEU A 267 6.44 3.96 30.97
C LEU A 267 6.88 2.48 30.89
N GLY A 268 7.83 2.07 31.73
CA GLY A 268 8.31 0.67 31.77
C GLY A 268 8.99 0.21 30.47
N GLY A 269 9.56 1.13 29.70
CA GLY A 269 10.19 0.83 28.40
C GLY A 269 9.21 0.74 27.23
N GLN A 270 7.91 0.96 27.45
CA GLN A 270 6.93 1.00 26.37
C GLN A 270 7.07 2.28 25.53
N CYS A 271 6.73 2.18 24.25
CA CYS A 271 6.56 3.35 23.39
C CYS A 271 5.16 3.95 23.60
N PRO A 272 5.03 5.28 23.82
CA PRO A 272 3.72 5.92 23.96
C PRO A 272 2.75 5.63 22.80
N ILE A 273 3.27 5.48 21.58
CA ILE A 273 2.46 5.18 20.40
C ILE A 273 1.74 3.84 20.49
N ASP A 274 2.34 2.85 21.14
CA ASP A 274 1.76 1.51 21.29
C ASP A 274 0.69 1.49 22.38
N MET A 275 0.91 2.24 23.46
CA MET A 275 -0.09 2.44 24.50
C MET A 275 -1.38 3.08 23.94
N ALA A 276 -1.24 4.02 23.00
CA ALA A 276 -2.35 4.71 22.36
C ALA A 276 -3.23 3.82 21.46
N GLN A 277 -2.91 2.52 21.31
CA GLN A 277 -3.71 1.58 20.52
C GLN A 277 -4.88 0.97 21.30
N THR A 278 -4.93 1.14 22.62
CA THR A 278 -6.00 0.61 23.49
C THR A 278 -6.53 1.70 24.42
N ASP A 279 -7.80 1.60 24.84
CA ASP A 279 -8.39 2.59 25.74
C ASP A 279 -7.65 2.63 27.11
N ALA A 280 -7.29 1.46 27.65
CA ALA A 280 -6.53 1.34 28.89
C ALA A 280 -5.12 1.97 28.79
N GLY A 281 -4.40 1.68 27.70
CA GLY A 281 -3.07 2.25 27.47
C GLY A 281 -3.11 3.76 27.21
N ALA A 282 -4.10 4.24 26.46
CA ALA A 282 -4.30 5.66 26.21
C ALA A 282 -4.61 6.43 27.51
N LEU A 283 -5.46 5.87 28.39
CA LEU A 283 -5.77 6.46 29.68
C LEU A 283 -4.55 6.53 30.59
N ALA A 284 -3.76 5.44 30.66
CA ALA A 284 -2.53 5.41 31.43
C ALA A 284 -1.50 6.45 30.92
N LEU A 285 -1.37 6.57 29.60
CA LEU A 285 -0.50 7.56 28.98
C LEU A 285 -0.97 8.99 29.27
N GLN A 286 -2.28 9.25 29.20
CA GLN A 286 -2.85 10.54 29.52
C GLN A 286 -2.58 10.95 30.99
N ALA A 287 -2.72 10.01 31.93
CA ALA A 287 -2.40 10.25 33.34
C ALA A 287 -0.92 10.60 33.54
N TYR A 288 -0.02 9.87 32.88
CA TYR A 288 1.41 10.18 32.90
C TYR A 288 1.71 11.58 32.34
N MET A 289 1.10 11.95 31.21
CA MET A 289 1.33 13.25 30.57
C MET A 289 0.79 14.40 31.44
N ALA A 290 -0.35 14.22 32.10
CA ALA A 290 -0.89 15.17 33.06
C ALA A 290 0.02 15.35 34.29
N GLN A 291 0.53 14.26 34.86
CA GLN A 291 1.48 14.32 35.98
C GLN A 291 2.76 15.05 35.58
N TYR A 292 3.34 14.71 34.42
CA TYR A 292 4.52 15.38 33.90
C TYR A 292 4.30 16.89 33.70
N ALA A 293 3.12 17.30 33.23
CA ALA A 293 2.78 18.71 33.07
C ALA A 293 2.67 19.44 34.42
N MET A 294 2.17 18.79 35.46
CA MET A 294 2.12 19.36 36.83
C MET A 294 3.52 19.50 37.42
N ASP A 295 4.39 18.50 37.24
CA ASP A 295 5.71 18.46 37.86
C ASP A 295 6.72 19.41 37.18
N PHE A 296 6.60 19.60 35.87
CA PHE A 296 7.64 20.27 35.07
C PHE A 296 7.17 21.51 34.32
N GLY A 297 5.91 21.93 34.48
CA GLY A 297 5.38 23.20 33.98
C GLY A 297 5.78 23.52 32.53
N ALA A 298 5.11 22.89 31.56
CA ALA A 298 5.27 23.22 30.14
C ALA A 298 4.37 24.38 29.72
#